data_AF-A0A9D1H7E0-F1
#
_entry.id   AF-A0A9D1H7E0-F1
#
_cell.length_a   1.000
_cell.length_b   1.000
_cell.length_c   1.000
_cell.angle_alpha   90.00
_cell.angle_beta   90.00
_cell.angle_gamma   90.00
#
_symmetry.space_group_name_H-M   'P 1'
#
loop_
_entity.id
_entity.type
_entity.pdbx_description
1 polymer ?
#
loop_
_entity_poly.entity_id
_entity_poly.type
_entity_poly.pdbx_seq_one_letter_code
_entity_poly.pdbx_strand_id
1 'polypeptide(L)'
;MTTLLSMSLGGSILILITLLMRPIIRKWCSGRAALMVWSLSVIRLVCPLFLPVYMSFYSYFTVTGNPYTPEEIINDFSVASAELPLSRLVIESYFSDKINWTALKLIWLAGAVICCGVHLARYYRNCKQLSESLPADRPYIRQWQDAHPLRRPYQIRVYDRIPTPVVYGLIRPVILLDKESAEADEKQLDLILTHEYLHIRRFHILIKWLIFLTCVIHWFNPLVWLMGYIVQSDIEADC
;
A
#
# COMPACT_ATOMS: atom_id res chain seq x y z
N MET A 1 4.70 -18.44 5.83
CA MET A 1 5.62 -17.86 4.81
C MET A 1 5.15 -18.17 3.40
N THR A 2 4.78 -19.42 3.09
CA THR A 2 4.12 -19.78 1.82
C THR A 2 2.88 -18.91 1.51
N THR A 3 2.03 -18.64 2.51
CA THR A 3 0.88 -17.74 2.40
C THR A 3 1.28 -16.28 2.11
N LEU A 4 2.31 -15.75 2.79
CA LEU A 4 2.79 -14.39 2.56
C LEU A 4 3.39 -14.24 1.15
N LEU A 5 4.14 -15.24 0.69
CA LEU A 5 4.70 -15.28 -0.67
C LEU A 5 3.60 -15.33 -1.73
N SER A 6 2.58 -16.17 -1.56
CA SER A 6 1.45 -16.23 -2.48
C SER A 6 0.62 -14.94 -2.48
N MET A 7 0.50 -14.27 -1.33
CA MET A 7 -0.12 -12.95 -1.23
C MET A 7 0.68 -11.87 -1.94
N SER A 8 2.00 -11.85 -1.74
CA SER A 8 2.91 -10.94 -2.42
C SER A 8 2.89 -11.13 -3.94
N LEU A 9 2.93 -12.38 -4.43
CA LEU A 9 2.88 -12.67 -5.87
C LEU A 9 1.53 -12.27 -6.50
N GLY A 10 0.41 -12.65 -5.87
CA GLY A 10 -0.91 -12.26 -6.36
C GLY A 10 -1.11 -10.74 -6.36
N GLY A 11 -0.65 -10.06 -5.30
CA GLY A 11 -0.67 -8.60 -5.22
C GLY A 11 0.21 -7.93 -6.27
N SER A 12 1.40 -8.46 -6.54
CA SER A 12 2.29 -7.98 -7.61
C SER A 12 1.63 -8.06 -8.99
N ILE A 13 0.91 -9.14 -9.30
CA ILE A 13 0.17 -9.26 -10.57
C ILE A 13 -0.89 -8.16 -10.66
N LEU A 14 -1.67 -7.93 -9.60
CA LEU A 14 -2.67 -6.85 -9.58
C LEU A 14 -2.04 -5.46 -9.69
N ILE A 15 -0.88 -5.24 -9.05
CA ILE A 15 -0.11 -3.99 -9.21
C ILE A 15 0.26 -3.79 -10.68
N LEU A 16 0.81 -4.81 -11.34
CA LEU A 16 1.19 -4.73 -12.76
C LEU A 16 -0.01 -4.45 -13.66
N ILE A 17 -1.14 -5.14 -13.45
CA ILE A 17 -2.38 -4.88 -14.19
C ILE A 17 -2.85 -3.44 -13.96
N THR A 18 -2.83 -2.97 -12.71
CA THR A 18 -3.22 -1.60 -12.37
C THR A 18 -2.31 -0.58 -13.04
N LEU A 19 -1.00 -0.82 -13.09
CA LEU A 19 -0.04 0.06 -13.77
C LEU A 19 -0.31 0.13 -15.28
N LEU A 20 -0.63 -0.99 -15.91
CA LEU A 20 -0.97 -1.06 -17.33
C LEU A 20 -2.29 -0.33 -17.64
N MET A 21 -3.28 -0.45 -16.77
CA MET A 21 -4.58 0.21 -16.94
C MET A 21 -4.56 1.69 -16.54
N ARG A 22 -3.62 2.11 -15.69
CA ARG A 22 -3.53 3.47 -15.15
C ARG A 22 -3.59 4.60 -16.18
N PRO A 23 -2.85 4.59 -17.32
CA PRO A 23 -2.94 5.68 -18.30
C PRO A 23 -4.35 5.83 -18.88
N ILE A 24 -5.07 4.71 -19.04
CA ILE A 24 -6.46 4.70 -19.49
C ILE A 24 -7.34 5.26 -18.37
N ILE A 25 -7.22 4.76 -17.14
CA ILE A 25 -8.02 5.23 -16.00
C ILE A 25 -7.85 6.73 -15.78
N ARG A 26 -6.62 7.26 -15.84
CA ARG A 26 -6.37 8.70 -15.68
C ARG A 26 -6.88 9.55 -16.83
N LYS A 27 -6.98 8.99 -18.03
CA LYS A 27 -7.50 9.70 -19.21
C LYS A 27 -9.02 9.75 -19.22
N TRP A 28 -9.68 8.66 -18.82
CA TRP A 28 -11.11 8.47 -18.98
C TRP A 28 -11.91 8.55 -17.67
N CYS A 29 -11.24 8.55 -16.52
CA CYS A 29 -11.85 8.60 -15.19
C CYS A 29 -11.16 9.64 -14.29
N SER A 30 -11.79 9.95 -13.14
CA SER A 30 -11.26 10.85 -12.11
C SER A 30 -10.18 10.17 -11.24
N GLY A 31 -9.40 10.98 -10.50
CA GLY A 31 -8.39 10.47 -9.55
C GLY A 31 -8.93 9.42 -8.56
N ARG A 32 -10.19 9.57 -8.11
CA ARG A 32 -10.90 8.57 -7.29
C ARG A 32 -10.89 7.18 -7.89
N ALA A 33 -11.13 7.06 -9.20
CA ALA A 33 -11.21 5.75 -9.85
C ALA A 33 -9.84 5.05 -9.82
N ALA A 34 -8.75 5.78 -10.00
CA ALA A 34 -7.40 5.23 -9.85
C ALA A 34 -7.17 4.72 -8.42
N LEU A 35 -7.57 5.49 -7.39
CA LEU A 35 -7.47 5.07 -5.99
C LEU A 35 -8.33 3.83 -5.68
N MET A 36 -9.53 3.71 -6.28
CA MET A 36 -10.37 2.52 -6.14
C MET A 36 -9.70 1.27 -6.71
N VAL A 37 -9.06 1.37 -7.88
CA VAL A 37 -8.33 0.23 -8.45
C VAL A 37 -7.11 -0.13 -7.60
N TRP A 38 -6.39 0.86 -7.08
CA TRP A 38 -5.29 0.62 -6.13
C TRP A 38 -5.75 -0.07 -4.85
N SER A 39 -6.97 0.22 -4.37
CA SER A 39 -7.52 -0.43 -3.19
C SER A 39 -7.65 -1.94 -3.37
N LEU A 40 -7.92 -2.44 -4.58
CA LEU A 40 -7.96 -3.89 -4.87
C LEU A 40 -6.60 -4.55 -4.67
N SER A 41 -5.53 -3.90 -5.14
CA SER A 41 -4.15 -4.38 -4.96
C SER A 41 -3.77 -4.41 -3.48
N VAL A 42 -4.10 -3.34 -2.74
CA VAL A 42 -3.82 -3.25 -1.30
C VAL A 42 -4.62 -4.29 -0.51
N ILE A 43 -5.92 -4.45 -0.79
CA ILE A 43 -6.77 -5.47 -0.16
C ILE A 43 -6.19 -6.86 -0.40
N ARG A 44 -5.73 -7.17 -1.62
CA ARG A 44 -5.12 -8.46 -1.94
C ARG A 44 -3.79 -8.71 -1.21
N LEU A 45 -3.01 -7.65 -0.99
CA LEU A 45 -1.71 -7.72 -0.30
C LEU A 45 -1.88 -7.85 1.22
N VAL A 46 -2.91 -7.24 1.80
CA VAL A 46 -3.13 -7.24 3.26
C VAL A 46 -4.03 -8.39 3.69
N CYS A 47 -5.06 -8.72 2.90
CA CYS A 47 -6.05 -9.73 3.24
C CYS A 47 -5.78 -11.03 2.48
N PRO A 48 -5.80 -12.20 3.14
CA PRO A 48 -5.73 -13.50 2.48
C PRO A 48 -7.08 -13.86 1.82
N LEU A 49 -7.74 -12.89 1.18
CA LEU A 49 -8.93 -13.17 0.38
C LEU A 49 -8.46 -13.97 -0.84
N PHE A 50 -8.82 -15.24 -0.84
CA PHE A 50 -8.77 -16.08 -2.03
C PHE A 50 -9.80 -15.50 -3.01
N LEU A 51 -9.40 -14.55 -3.85
CA LEU A 51 -10.02 -14.49 -5.16
C LEU A 51 -9.50 -15.74 -5.87
N PRO A 52 -10.34 -16.74 -6.16
CA PRO A 52 -9.98 -17.79 -7.10
C PRO A 52 -9.89 -17.11 -8.46
N VAL A 53 -8.85 -16.33 -8.69
CA VAL A 53 -8.36 -16.13 -10.03
C VAL A 53 -7.88 -17.53 -10.37
N TYR A 54 -8.67 -18.23 -11.18
CA TYR A 54 -8.32 -19.51 -11.79
C TYR A 54 -7.12 -19.30 -12.73
N MET A 55 -6.03 -18.71 -12.24
CA MET A 55 -4.74 -18.81 -12.85
C MET A 55 -4.35 -20.26 -12.65
N SER A 56 -4.22 -20.96 -13.77
CA SER A 56 -3.86 -22.36 -13.96
C SER A 56 -2.62 -22.86 -13.18
N PHE A 57 -1.98 -22.02 -12.35
CA PHE A 57 -0.89 -22.41 -11.46
C PHE A 57 -1.33 -23.39 -10.37
N TYR A 58 -2.52 -23.21 -9.78
CA TYR A 58 -3.02 -24.18 -8.80
C TYR A 58 -3.45 -25.48 -9.49
N SER A 59 -4.01 -25.43 -10.70
CA SER A 59 -4.32 -26.64 -11.48
C SER A 59 -3.06 -27.45 -11.81
N TYR A 60 -1.94 -26.79 -12.15
CA TYR A 60 -0.66 -27.49 -12.34
C TYR A 60 -0.13 -28.16 -11.05
N PHE A 61 -0.52 -27.65 -9.87
CA PHE A 61 -0.11 -28.19 -8.57
C PHE A 61 -1.13 -29.15 -7.93
N THR A 62 -2.40 -29.10 -8.34
CA THR A 62 -3.48 -29.96 -7.80
C THR A 62 -3.91 -31.06 -8.77
N VAL A 63 -3.58 -30.99 -10.06
CA VAL A 63 -3.83 -32.10 -11.02
C VAL A 63 -2.90 -33.30 -10.76
N THR A 64 -1.87 -33.18 -9.92
CA THR A 64 -1.08 -34.33 -9.45
C THR A 64 -1.64 -35.00 -8.19
N GLY A 65 -2.80 -34.58 -7.70
CA GLY A 65 -3.47 -35.16 -6.53
C GLY A 65 -4.78 -35.85 -6.90
N ASN A 66 -4.74 -36.81 -7.81
CA ASN A 66 -5.94 -37.58 -8.17
C ASN A 66 -6.11 -38.76 -7.19
N PRO A 67 -7.29 -38.98 -6.57
CA PRO A 67 -7.54 -40.19 -5.81
C PRO A 67 -7.86 -41.32 -6.78
N TYR A 68 -6.86 -41.84 -7.48
CA TYR A 68 -7.00 -43.11 -8.19
C TYR A 68 -6.73 -44.26 -7.23
N THR A 69 -7.66 -45.19 -7.17
CA THR A 69 -7.56 -46.44 -6.43
C THR A 69 -6.44 -47.32 -7.02
N PRO A 70 -5.67 -48.07 -6.21
CA PRO A 70 -4.44 -48.74 -6.64
C PRO A 70 -4.57 -49.81 -7.75
N GLU A 71 -5.77 -50.23 -8.12
CA GLU A 71 -5.99 -51.39 -9.00
C GLU A 71 -6.05 -51.07 -10.50
N GLU A 72 -6.22 -49.81 -10.92
CA GLU A 72 -6.29 -49.46 -12.35
C GLU A 72 -4.94 -49.04 -12.98
N ILE A 73 -3.91 -48.77 -12.19
CA ILE A 73 -2.62 -48.22 -12.67
C ILE A 73 -1.73 -49.29 -13.33
N ILE A 74 -1.91 -50.58 -13.00
CA ILE A 74 -0.99 -51.65 -13.43
C ILE A 74 -1.11 -51.96 -14.93
N ASN A 75 -2.27 -51.70 -15.56
CA ASN A 75 -2.50 -52.08 -16.96
C ASN A 75 -2.15 -51.00 -17.99
N ASP A 76 -1.99 -49.74 -17.59
CA ASP A 76 -1.76 -48.63 -18.53
C ASP A 76 -0.29 -48.14 -18.57
N PHE A 77 0.58 -48.73 -17.74
CA PHE A 77 1.97 -48.29 -17.55
C PHE A 77 2.99 -48.95 -18.50
N SER A 78 2.56 -49.59 -19.59
CA SER A 78 3.49 -50.38 -20.43
C SER A 78 4.18 -49.62 -21.58
N VAL A 79 3.92 -48.34 -21.85
CA VAL A 79 4.44 -47.73 -23.10
C VAL A 79 5.15 -46.37 -23.03
N ALA A 80 5.03 -45.51 -22.00
CA ALA A 80 5.77 -44.24 -22.07
C ALA A 80 6.00 -43.55 -20.72
N SER A 81 7.16 -42.88 -20.58
CA SER A 81 7.50 -41.85 -19.58
C SER A 81 8.18 -42.27 -18.26
N ALA A 82 9.23 -43.09 -18.33
CA ALA A 82 10.05 -43.49 -17.17
C ALA A 82 11.08 -42.45 -16.64
N GLU A 83 11.02 -41.15 -17.01
CA GLU A 83 12.08 -40.19 -16.60
C GLU A 83 11.65 -38.94 -15.80
N LEU A 84 10.38 -38.76 -15.39
CA LEU A 84 9.96 -37.48 -14.76
C LEU A 84 9.22 -37.44 -13.40
N PRO A 85 9.10 -38.51 -12.57
CA PRO A 85 8.60 -38.34 -11.20
C PRO A 85 9.71 -38.28 -10.11
N LEU A 86 10.85 -38.95 -10.32
CA LEU A 86 11.86 -39.15 -9.27
C LEU A 86 12.67 -37.87 -8.98
N SER A 87 13.02 -37.10 -10.02
CA SER A 87 13.74 -35.83 -9.87
C SER A 87 12.93 -34.79 -9.09
N ARG A 88 11.61 -34.73 -9.31
CA ARG A 88 10.71 -33.79 -8.62
C ARG A 88 10.55 -34.10 -7.13
N LEU A 89 10.40 -35.37 -6.77
CA LEU A 89 10.32 -35.82 -5.37
C LEU A 89 11.63 -35.59 -4.60
N VAL A 90 12.78 -35.82 -5.23
CA VAL A 90 14.10 -35.55 -4.64
C VAL A 90 14.32 -34.04 -4.44
N ILE A 91 13.89 -33.22 -5.40
CA ILE A 91 13.98 -31.76 -5.30
C ILE A 91 13.09 -31.22 -4.17
N GLU A 92 11.83 -31.67 -4.08
CA GLU A 92 10.92 -31.22 -3.01
C GLU A 92 11.37 -31.68 -1.62
N SER A 93 11.87 -32.92 -1.46
CA SER A 93 12.40 -33.38 -0.17
C SER A 93 13.70 -32.66 0.22
N TYR A 94 14.61 -32.44 -0.74
CA TYR A 94 15.87 -31.74 -0.52
C TYR A 94 15.68 -30.26 -0.12
N PHE A 95 14.69 -29.58 -0.70
CA PHE A 95 14.35 -28.21 -0.32
C PHE A 95 13.54 -28.14 0.99
N SER A 96 12.69 -29.13 1.27
CA SER A 96 11.91 -29.20 2.52
C SER A 96 12.80 -29.36 3.75
N ASP A 97 13.84 -30.19 3.68
CA ASP A 97 14.75 -30.46 4.81
C ASP A 97 15.80 -29.35 5.05
N LYS A 98 16.10 -28.51 4.04
CA LYS A 98 17.08 -27.42 4.18
C LYS A 98 16.49 -26.07 4.55
N ILE A 99 15.22 -25.80 4.24
CA ILE A 99 14.63 -24.48 4.50
C ILE A 99 14.15 -24.40 5.96
N ASN A 100 14.95 -23.74 6.79
CA ASN A 100 14.55 -23.41 8.15
C ASN A 100 13.50 -22.27 8.13
N TRP A 101 12.23 -22.67 8.04
CA TRP A 101 11.09 -21.76 8.05
C TRP A 101 11.02 -20.86 9.28
N THR A 102 11.57 -21.30 10.42
CA THR A 102 11.65 -20.50 11.64
C THR A 102 12.63 -19.35 11.47
N ALA A 103 13.84 -19.64 10.95
CA ALA A 103 14.84 -18.60 10.66
C ALA A 103 14.31 -17.57 9.65
N LEU A 104 13.62 -18.03 8.59
CA LEU A 104 13.04 -17.13 7.60
C LEU A 104 11.94 -16.22 8.18
N LYS A 105 11.10 -16.74 9.10
CA LYS A 105 10.11 -15.92 9.82
C LYS A 105 10.76 -14.86 10.70
N LEU A 106 11.86 -15.20 11.38
CA LEU A 106 12.60 -14.27 12.22
C LEU A 106 13.27 -13.17 11.39
N ILE A 107 13.88 -13.51 10.25
CA ILE A 107 14.46 -12.54 9.30
C ILE A 107 13.37 -11.61 8.78
N TRP A 108 12.22 -12.16 8.36
CA TRP A 108 11.11 -11.34 7.90
C TRP A 108 10.61 -10.38 8.97
N LEU A 109 10.43 -10.86 10.21
CA LEU A 109 9.98 -10.04 11.34
C LEU A 109 10.99 -8.95 11.67
N ALA A 110 12.29 -9.28 11.70
CA ALA A 110 13.35 -8.31 11.94
C ALA A 110 13.35 -7.21 10.87
N GLY A 111 13.24 -7.56 9.59
CA GLY A 111 13.11 -6.60 8.50
C GLY A 111 11.89 -5.69 8.65
N ALA A 112 10.72 -6.27 8.95
CA ALA A 112 9.50 -5.50 9.18
C ALA A 112 9.62 -4.53 10.37
N VAL A 113 10.21 -4.97 11.49
CA VAL A 113 10.44 -4.15 12.68
C VAL A 113 11.42 -3.00 12.38
N ILE A 114 12.51 -3.28 11.67
CA ILE A 114 13.49 -2.24 11.30
C ILE A 114 12.85 -1.21 10.37
N CYS A 115 12.17 -1.65 9.30
CA CYS A 115 11.47 -0.75 8.39
C CYS A 115 10.42 0.09 9.13
N CYS A 116 9.58 -0.54 9.95
CA CYS A 116 8.57 0.17 10.74
C CYS A 116 9.21 1.19 11.68
N GLY A 117 10.24 0.79 12.43
CA GLY A 117 10.94 1.64 13.39
C GLY A 117 11.60 2.85 12.76
N VAL A 118 12.31 2.68 11.63
CA VAL A 118 12.94 3.79 10.92
C VAL A 118 11.90 4.81 10.43
N HIS A 119 10.82 4.34 9.81
CA HIS A 119 9.79 5.23 9.29
C HIS A 119 8.98 5.91 10.39
N LEU A 120 8.64 5.19 11.47
CA LEU A 120 7.93 5.77 12.60
C LEU A 120 8.80 6.80 13.34
N ALA A 121 10.10 6.54 13.49
CA ALA A 121 11.02 7.51 14.07
C ALA A 121 11.14 8.78 13.21
N ARG A 122 11.19 8.65 11.88
CA ARG A 122 11.18 9.80 10.96
C ARG A 122 9.86 10.58 11.06
N TYR A 123 8.73 9.88 11.05
CA TYR A 123 7.41 10.49 11.24
C TYR A 123 7.32 11.26 12.56
N TYR A 124 7.73 10.64 13.66
CA TYR A 124 7.68 11.27 14.98
C TYR A 124 8.62 12.47 15.10
N ARG A 125 9.85 12.38 14.56
CA ARG A 125 10.78 13.52 14.52
C ARG A 125 10.19 14.69 13.73
N ASN A 126 9.58 14.42 12.58
CA ASN A 126 8.91 15.44 11.79
C ASN A 126 7.74 16.03 12.57
N CYS A 127 6.85 15.22 13.16
CA CYS A 127 5.75 15.72 13.99
C CYS A 127 6.24 16.56 15.17
N LYS A 128 7.35 16.19 15.81
CA LYS A 128 7.95 16.98 16.89
C LYS A 128 8.45 18.33 16.38
N GLN A 129 9.14 18.38 15.25
CA GLN A 129 9.55 19.65 14.62
C GLN A 129 8.34 20.51 14.25
N LEU A 130 7.28 19.89 13.73
CA LEU A 130 6.04 20.57 13.38
C LEU A 130 5.22 21.02 14.59
N SER A 131 5.44 20.45 15.78
CA SER A 131 4.78 20.91 17.01
C SER A 131 5.24 22.31 17.45
N GLU A 132 6.39 22.78 16.94
CA GLU A 132 6.89 24.15 17.12
C GLU A 132 6.17 25.18 16.22
N SER A 133 5.19 24.74 15.42
CA SER A 133 4.38 25.62 14.58
C SER A 133 3.45 26.54 15.38
N LEU A 134 3.34 27.77 14.90
CA LEU A 134 2.52 28.81 15.51
C LEU A 134 1.09 28.74 14.97
N PRO A 135 0.06 29.06 15.77
CA PRO A 135 -1.30 29.18 15.27
C PRO A 135 -1.39 30.26 14.19
N ALA A 136 -2.15 30.00 13.13
CA ALA A 136 -2.34 30.98 12.06
C ALA A 136 -3.27 32.10 12.57
N ASP A 137 -2.73 33.31 12.74
CA ASP A 137 -3.46 34.43 13.34
C ASP A 137 -3.91 35.46 12.28
N ARG A 138 -4.61 35.00 11.25
CA ARG A 138 -5.26 35.86 10.24
C ARG A 138 -6.78 35.77 10.36
N PRO A 139 -7.54 36.89 10.33
CA PRO A 139 -9.00 36.89 10.43
C PRO A 139 -9.66 36.05 9.32
N TYR A 140 -9.13 36.14 8.10
CA TYR A 140 -9.61 35.37 6.95
C TYR A 140 -9.54 33.86 7.18
N ILE A 141 -8.45 33.36 7.77
CA ILE A 141 -8.27 31.93 8.04
C ILE A 141 -9.32 31.43 9.04
N ARG A 142 -9.64 32.23 10.07
CA ARG A 142 -10.69 31.90 11.04
C ARG A 142 -12.07 31.85 10.38
N GLN A 143 -12.41 32.87 9.58
CA GLN A 143 -13.67 32.90 8.83
C GLN A 143 -13.79 31.71 7.87
N TRP A 144 -12.70 31.38 7.17
CA TRP A 144 -12.63 30.24 6.26
C TRP A 144 -12.85 28.92 7.01
N GLN A 145 -12.22 28.76 8.18
CA GLN A 145 -12.35 27.57 9.02
C GLN A 145 -13.79 27.39 9.54
N ASP A 146 -14.45 28.48 9.96
CA ASP A 146 -15.84 28.47 10.39
C ASP A 146 -16.81 28.10 9.25
N ALA A 147 -16.49 28.51 8.02
CA ALA A 147 -17.25 28.15 6.82
C ALA A 147 -17.04 26.68 6.38
N HIS A 148 -15.96 26.02 6.82
CA HIS A 148 -15.60 24.66 6.41
C HIS A 148 -15.51 23.69 7.60
N PRO A 149 -16.64 23.37 8.27
CA PRO A 149 -16.63 22.48 9.42
C PRO A 149 -16.42 21.02 9.00
N LEU A 150 -15.66 20.29 9.81
CA LEU A 150 -15.52 18.83 9.74
C LEU A 150 -16.10 18.19 11.00
N ARG A 151 -16.51 16.91 10.89
CA ARG A 151 -16.96 16.11 12.04
C ARG A 151 -15.88 15.92 13.12
N ARG A 152 -14.60 16.08 12.75
CA ARG A 152 -13.46 16.02 13.67
C ARG A 152 -12.81 17.40 13.76
N PRO A 153 -12.33 17.81 14.94
CA PRO A 153 -11.64 19.08 15.09
C PRO A 153 -10.31 19.03 14.33
N TYR A 154 -10.04 20.09 13.57
CA TYR A 154 -8.76 20.29 12.88
C TYR A 154 -8.22 21.69 13.20
N GLN A 155 -6.91 21.88 13.03
CA GLN A 155 -6.24 23.15 13.30
C GLN A 155 -5.52 23.65 12.05
N ILE A 156 -5.39 24.97 11.92
CA ILE A 156 -4.58 25.62 10.88
C ILE A 156 -3.41 26.30 11.60
N ARG A 157 -2.18 25.96 11.20
CA ARG A 157 -0.95 26.46 11.80
C ARG A 157 0.02 26.92 10.72
N VAL A 158 0.91 27.84 11.07
CA VAL A 158 1.97 28.35 10.19
C VAL A 158 3.31 27.85 10.71
N TYR A 159 4.19 27.41 9.80
CA TYR A 159 5.55 27.00 10.13
C TYR A 159 6.54 27.48 9.08
N ASP A 160 7.58 28.16 9.54
CA ASP A 160 8.52 28.89 8.69
C ASP A 160 9.56 27.98 8.01
N ARG A 161 9.67 26.72 8.44
CA ARG A 161 10.72 25.79 7.96
C ARG A 161 10.19 24.68 7.04
N ILE A 162 8.98 24.82 6.50
CA ILE A 162 8.46 23.91 5.47
C ILE A 162 8.46 24.59 4.11
N PRO A 163 8.87 23.87 3.04
CA PRO A 163 8.88 24.41 1.69
C PRO A 163 7.52 24.41 0.99
N THR A 164 6.54 23.67 1.54
CA THR A 164 5.18 23.55 0.97
C THR A 164 4.15 23.31 2.08
N PRO A 165 2.88 23.72 1.88
CA PRO A 165 1.80 23.37 2.78
C PRO A 165 1.66 21.84 2.93
N VAL A 166 1.36 21.38 4.15
CA VAL A 166 1.20 19.94 4.42
C VAL A 166 0.16 19.67 5.50
N VAL A 167 -0.65 18.63 5.31
CA VAL A 167 -1.51 18.08 6.37
C VAL A 167 -0.82 16.96 7.13
N TYR A 168 -0.84 17.04 8.47
CA TYR A 168 -0.38 15.96 9.34
C TYR A 168 -1.35 15.68 10.49
N GLY A 169 -1.24 14.47 11.07
CA GLY A 169 -2.08 14.01 12.19
C GLY A 169 -3.32 13.23 11.75
N LEU A 170 -3.59 12.12 12.44
CA LEU A 170 -4.70 11.21 12.11
C LEU A 170 -6.01 11.59 12.84
N ILE A 171 -5.94 11.79 14.16
CA ILE A 171 -7.12 12.03 15.02
C ILE A 171 -7.52 13.50 15.01
N ARG A 172 -6.53 14.39 15.17
CA ARG A 172 -6.67 15.85 15.09
C ARG A 172 -5.78 16.35 13.96
N PRO A 173 -6.27 16.35 12.71
CA PRO A 173 -5.46 16.79 11.58
C PRO A 173 -5.13 18.28 11.72
N VAL A 174 -3.93 18.63 11.29
CA VAL A 174 -3.41 20.00 11.31
C VAL A 174 -3.01 20.35 9.88
N ILE A 175 -3.62 21.40 9.34
CA ILE A 175 -3.19 22.04 8.10
C ILE A 175 -2.02 22.94 8.46
N LEU A 176 -0.84 22.62 7.93
CA LEU A 176 0.36 23.42 8.10
C LEU A 176 0.57 24.26 6.84
N LEU A 177 0.54 25.58 6.99
CA LEU A 177 0.89 26.52 5.94
C LEU A 177 2.36 26.92 6.12
N ASP A 178 3.07 27.08 5.00
CA ASP A 178 4.31 27.86 5.03
C ASP A 178 4.00 29.35 5.14
N LYS A 179 5.03 30.14 5.40
CA LYS A 179 4.88 31.58 5.61
C LYS A 179 4.38 32.31 4.35
N GLU A 180 4.90 31.92 3.18
CA GLU A 180 4.53 32.53 1.90
C GLU A 180 3.04 32.31 1.57
N SER A 181 2.57 31.08 1.74
CA SER A 181 1.18 30.66 1.54
C SER A 181 0.25 31.32 2.55
N ALA A 182 0.68 31.48 3.80
CA ALA A 182 -0.12 32.15 4.83
C ALA A 182 -0.29 33.66 4.55
N GLU A 183 0.71 34.29 3.92
CA GLU A 183 0.73 35.70 3.56
C GLU A 183 0.12 36.01 2.18
N ALA A 184 -0.11 34.98 1.36
CA ALA A 184 -0.69 35.07 0.03
C ALA A 184 -2.04 35.82 -0.03
N ASP A 185 -2.43 36.20 -1.26
CA ASP A 185 -3.74 36.82 -1.53
C ASP A 185 -4.88 35.86 -1.16
N GLU A 186 -6.04 36.42 -0.78
CA GLU A 186 -7.18 35.63 -0.27
C GLU A 186 -7.63 34.55 -1.25
N LYS A 187 -7.60 34.82 -2.56
CA LYS A 187 -7.95 33.82 -3.59
C LYS A 187 -6.97 32.66 -3.65
N GLN A 188 -5.68 32.94 -3.49
CA GLN A 188 -4.65 31.90 -3.49
C GLN A 188 -4.71 31.09 -2.19
N LEU A 189 -4.92 31.78 -1.07
CA LEU A 189 -5.08 31.15 0.23
C LEU A 189 -6.31 30.24 0.28
N ASP A 190 -7.44 30.67 -0.29
CA ASP A 190 -8.65 29.84 -0.42
C ASP A 190 -8.39 28.55 -1.20
N LEU A 191 -7.67 28.63 -2.32
CA LEU A 191 -7.30 27.47 -3.13
C LEU A 191 -6.43 26.49 -2.33
N ILE A 192 -5.40 26.99 -1.65
CA ILE A 192 -4.48 26.18 -0.85
C ILE A 192 -5.21 25.53 0.33
N LEU A 193 -6.00 26.29 1.07
CA LEU A 193 -6.78 25.78 2.20
C LEU A 193 -7.80 24.73 1.75
N THR A 194 -8.49 24.98 0.63
CA THR A 194 -9.45 24.03 0.06
C THR A 194 -8.75 22.74 -0.35
N HIS A 195 -7.58 22.82 -0.99
CA HIS A 195 -6.78 21.67 -1.37
C HIS A 195 -6.38 20.82 -0.16
N GLU A 196 -5.77 21.43 0.86
CA GLU A 196 -5.38 20.73 2.10
C GLU A 196 -6.58 20.17 2.87
N TYR A 197 -7.69 20.91 2.88
CA TYR A 197 -8.94 20.47 3.46
C TYR A 197 -9.51 19.23 2.77
N LEU A 198 -9.41 19.13 1.44
CA LEU A 198 -9.81 17.94 0.71
C LEU A 198 -8.99 16.71 1.12
N HIS A 199 -7.68 16.86 1.37
CA HIS A 199 -6.87 15.75 1.91
C HIS A 199 -7.38 15.26 3.27
N ILE A 200 -7.81 16.17 4.13
CA ILE A 200 -8.42 15.82 5.43
C ILE A 200 -9.77 15.16 5.23
N ARG A 201 -10.65 15.76 4.42
CA ARG A 201 -12.04 15.30 4.22
C ARG A 201 -12.10 13.93 3.57
N ARG A 202 -11.19 13.63 2.64
CA ARG A 202 -11.12 12.35 1.92
C ARG A 202 -10.23 11.31 2.60
N PHE A 203 -9.72 11.59 3.81
CA PHE A 203 -8.88 10.67 4.57
C PHE A 203 -7.62 10.21 3.82
N HIS A 204 -7.02 11.06 2.98
CA HIS A 204 -5.81 10.73 2.23
C HIS A 204 -4.66 10.29 3.16
N ILE A 205 -4.59 10.86 4.37
CA ILE A 205 -3.63 10.42 5.41
C ILE A 205 -3.80 8.93 5.77
N LEU A 206 -5.03 8.42 5.85
CA LEU A 206 -5.30 7.01 6.16
C LEU A 206 -4.84 6.10 5.03
N ILE A 207 -5.07 6.50 3.78
CA ILE A 207 -4.60 5.78 2.59
C ILE A 207 -3.07 5.69 2.60
N LYS A 208 -2.37 6.80 2.90
CA LYS A 208 -0.90 6.82 3.03
C LYS A 208 -0.41 5.85 4.11
N TRP A 209 -1.07 5.80 5.27
CA TRP A 209 -0.75 4.84 6.33
C TRP A 209 -0.98 3.38 5.93
N LEU A 210 -2.07 3.10 5.21
CA LEU A 210 -2.39 1.74 4.74
C LEU A 210 -1.35 1.25 3.72
N ILE A 211 -0.96 2.11 2.78
CA ILE A 211 0.11 1.82 1.80
C ILE A 211 1.43 1.59 2.54
N PHE A 212 1.77 2.46 3.49
CA PHE A 212 2.97 2.30 4.29
C PHE A 212 3.02 0.95 5.03
N LEU A 213 1.93 0.57 5.69
CA LEU A 213 1.83 -0.73 6.36
C LEU A 213 2.01 -1.88 5.36
N THR A 214 1.42 -1.76 4.17
CA THR A 214 1.57 -2.74 3.10
C THR A 214 3.03 -2.87 2.65
N CYS A 215 3.75 -1.75 2.47
CA CYS A 215 5.19 -1.75 2.16
C CYS A 215 6.02 -2.39 3.27
N VAL A 216 5.69 -2.18 4.55
CA VAL A 216 6.41 -2.81 5.67
C VAL A 216 6.20 -4.32 5.70
N ILE A 217 4.96 -4.79 5.49
CA ILE A 217 4.63 -6.23 5.46
C ILE A 217 5.36 -6.92 4.30
N HIS A 218 5.38 -6.26 3.13
CA HIS A 218 5.96 -6.77 1.89
C HIS A 218 7.27 -6.06 1.55
N TRP A 219 8.11 -5.76 2.56
CA TRP A 219 9.31 -4.94 2.38
C TRP A 219 10.28 -5.50 1.33
N PHE A 220 10.28 -6.81 1.13
CA PHE A 220 11.09 -7.52 0.14
C PHE A 220 10.56 -7.37 -1.30
N ASN A 221 9.34 -6.88 -1.50
CA ASN A 221 8.68 -6.78 -2.80
C ASN A 221 8.83 -5.37 -3.41
N PRO A 222 9.68 -5.19 -4.44
CA PRO A 222 9.93 -3.86 -5.03
C PRO A 222 8.69 -3.26 -5.71
N LEU A 223 7.76 -4.09 -6.20
CA LEU A 223 6.54 -3.61 -6.86
C LEU A 223 5.59 -2.92 -5.87
N VAL A 224 5.60 -3.33 -4.60
CA VAL A 224 4.79 -2.69 -3.55
C VAL A 224 5.33 -1.29 -3.24
N TRP A 225 6.65 -1.13 -3.23
CA TRP A 225 7.29 0.19 -3.10
C TRP A 225 6.99 1.10 -4.30
N LEU A 226 7.05 0.55 -5.52
CA LEU A 226 6.69 1.27 -6.75
C LEU A 226 5.22 1.72 -6.72
N MET A 227 4.30 0.83 -6.32
CA MET A 227 2.91 1.19 -6.09
C MET A 227 2.80 2.36 -5.11
N GLY A 228 3.49 2.27 -3.95
CA GLY A 228 3.43 3.32 -2.94
C GLY A 228 3.88 4.69 -3.46
N TYR A 229 4.90 4.72 -4.31
CA TYR A 229 5.34 5.95 -4.99
C TYR A 229 4.29 6.49 -5.97
N ILE A 230 3.68 5.61 -6.78
CA ILE A 230 2.73 6.01 -7.83
C ILE A 230 1.39 6.46 -7.26
N VAL A 231 0.90 5.80 -6.21
CA VAL A 231 -0.37 6.16 -5.58
C VAL A 231 -0.32 7.58 -5.03
N GLN A 232 0.85 8.08 -4.60
CA GLN A 232 0.98 9.47 -4.16
C GLN A 232 0.58 10.46 -5.28
N SER A 233 0.98 10.20 -6.53
CA SER A 233 0.55 11.02 -7.67
C SER A 233 -0.94 10.90 -7.96
N ASP A 234 -1.54 9.74 -7.69
CA ASP A 234 -2.99 9.53 -7.89
C ASP A 234 -3.82 10.17 -6.78
N ILE A 235 -3.27 10.28 -5.56
CA ILE A 235 -3.85 11.06 -4.46
C ILE A 235 -3.88 12.54 -4.82
N GLU A 236 -2.79 13.10 -5.35
CA GLU A 236 -2.76 14.51 -5.76
C GLU A 236 -3.73 14.79 -6.91
N ALA A 237 -3.89 13.85 -7.85
CA ALA A 237 -4.84 13.96 -8.95
C ALA A 237 -6.32 13.80 -8.52
N ASP A 238 -6.57 13.38 -7.27
CA ASP A 238 -7.91 13.26 -6.73
C ASP A 238 -8.46 14.58 -6.17
N CYS A 239 -7.56 15.43 -5.65
CA CYS A 239 -7.90 16.73 -5.09
C CYS A 239 -8.37 17.70 -6.17
#